data_AF-A0A849EE02-F1
#
_entry.id   AF-A0A849EE02-F1
#
_cell.length_a   1.000
_cell.length_b   1.000
_cell.length_c   1.000
_cell.angle_alpha   90.00
_cell.angle_beta   90.00
_cell.angle_gamma   90.00
#
_symmetry.space_group_name_H-M   'P 1'
#
loop_
_entity.id
_entity.type
_entity.pdbx_description
1 polymer ?
#
loop_
_entity_poly.entity_id
_entity_poly.type
_entity_poly.pdbx_seq_one_letter_code
_entity_poly.pdbx_strand_id
1 'polypeptide(L)'
;MTVTTDKPNRRRRPPPQDPDFFRWTGAAENDEDRAWRIAMTMLNEFETFYFAMRTIPQQAKAAFEDANWAEALYLSHKRLGSYSRTVQQVAVRLNATLPDLTEQNDLWARVVQLF
;
A
#
# COMPACT_ATOMS: atom_id res chain seq x y z
N MET A 1 -0.97 -26.84 29.34
CA MET A 1 -0.04 -25.74 29.02
C MET A 1 -0.46 -25.15 27.68
N THR A 2 -1.35 -24.16 27.71
CA THR A 2 -1.73 -23.39 26.53
C THR A 2 -0.73 -22.25 26.37
N VAL A 3 0.15 -22.38 25.38
CA VAL A 3 1.03 -21.29 24.96
C VAL A 3 0.16 -20.28 24.23
N THR A 4 -0.34 -19.30 24.96
CA THR A 4 -0.90 -18.08 24.39
C THR A 4 0.26 -17.38 23.69
N THR A 5 0.29 -17.42 22.36
CA THR A 5 1.15 -16.56 21.54
C THR A 5 0.68 -15.12 21.74
N ASP A 6 1.28 -14.47 22.73
CA ASP A 6 1.14 -13.06 22.99
C ASP A 6 1.65 -12.32 21.74
N LYS A 7 0.73 -11.79 20.92
CA LYS A 7 1.12 -10.94 19.79
C LYS A 7 1.84 -9.74 20.38
N PRO A 8 3.10 -9.47 20.00
CA PRO A 8 3.88 -8.42 20.63
C PRO A 8 3.09 -7.13 20.60
N ASN A 9 2.92 -6.55 21.79
CA ASN A 9 2.18 -5.34 22.06
C ASN A 9 2.64 -4.25 21.08
N ARG A 10 1.89 -4.07 19.99
CA ARG A 10 2.14 -3.10 18.92
C ARG A 10 1.95 -1.72 19.54
N ARG A 11 2.98 -1.21 20.24
CA ARG A 11 3.11 0.22 20.53
C ARG A 11 2.88 0.89 19.18
N ARG A 12 1.69 1.48 18.99
CA ARG A 12 1.28 2.10 17.74
C ARG A 12 2.25 3.25 17.51
N ARG A 13 3.36 3.00 16.80
CA ARG A 13 4.20 4.08 16.29
C ARG A 13 3.24 4.98 15.50
N PRO A 14 3.24 6.29 15.78
CA PRO A 14 2.30 7.20 15.12
C PRO A 14 2.45 7.06 13.60
N PRO A 15 1.35 7.22 12.84
CA PRO A 15 1.44 7.19 11.40
C PRO A 15 2.47 8.23 10.93
N PRO A 16 3.22 7.93 9.87
CA PRO A 16 4.19 8.88 9.33
C PRO A 16 3.53 10.20 8.97
N GLN A 17 4.24 11.29 9.26
CA GLN A 17 3.83 12.65 8.93
C GLN A 17 4.31 13.10 7.54
N ASP A 18 5.23 12.33 6.93
CA ASP A 18 5.74 12.60 5.59
C ASP A 18 4.69 12.18 4.55
N PRO A 19 4.27 13.09 3.65
CA PRO A 19 3.35 12.73 2.57
C PRO A 19 3.99 11.77 1.54
N ASP A 20 5.32 11.70 1.44
CA ASP A 20 6.02 10.75 0.59
C ASP A 20 6.58 9.57 1.39
N PHE A 21 5.74 8.53 1.51
CA PHE A 21 6.07 7.31 2.23
C PHE A 21 7.29 6.57 1.67
N PHE A 22 7.66 6.76 0.40
CA PHE A 22 8.83 6.10 -0.17
C PHE A 22 10.12 6.79 0.27
N ARG A 23 10.15 8.13 0.20
CA ARG A 23 11.26 8.91 0.76
C ARG A 23 11.42 8.63 2.26
N TRP A 24 10.33 8.61 3.01
CA TRP A 24 10.34 8.28 4.43
C TRP A 24 10.89 6.88 4.71
N THR A 25 10.54 5.89 3.88
CA THR A 25 11.07 4.53 3.97
C THR A 25 12.56 4.44 3.67
N GLY A 26 13.07 5.22 2.70
CA GLY A 26 14.51 5.30 2.41
C GLY A 26 15.35 5.91 3.55
N ALA A 27 14.73 6.65 4.46
CA ALA A 27 15.38 7.27 5.63
C ALA A 27 15.34 6.40 6.90
N ALA A 28 15.18 5.08 6.75
CA ALA A 28 15.18 4.16 7.89
C ALA A 28 16.59 4.03 8.51
N GLU A 29 16.66 3.98 9.84
CA GLU A 29 17.94 4.00 10.56
C GLU A 29 18.49 2.60 10.88
N ASN A 30 17.62 1.59 10.91
CA ASN A 30 17.96 0.18 11.21
C ASN A 30 16.91 -0.77 10.62
N ASP A 31 17.16 -2.07 10.66
CA ASP A 31 16.27 -3.08 10.04
C ASP A 31 14.87 -3.17 10.67
N GLU A 32 14.73 -2.92 11.98
CA GLU A 32 13.41 -2.90 12.62
C GLU A 32 12.60 -1.70 12.14
N ASP A 33 13.22 -0.52 12.13
CA ASP A 33 12.61 0.69 11.57
C ASP A 33 12.30 0.50 10.09
N ARG A 34 13.23 -0.03 9.30
CA ARG A 34 13.07 -0.30 7.87
C ARG A 34 11.89 -1.24 7.61
N ALA A 35 11.76 -2.34 8.35
CA ALA A 35 10.63 -3.26 8.23
C ALA A 35 9.29 -2.56 8.53
N TRP A 36 9.25 -1.76 9.60
CA TRP A 36 8.07 -0.98 9.96
C TRP A 36 7.69 0.03 8.87
N ARG A 37 8.66 0.76 8.32
CA ARG A 37 8.39 1.77 7.30
C ARG A 37 7.92 1.15 5.98
N ILE A 38 8.53 0.05 5.54
CA ILE A 38 8.07 -0.72 4.37
C ILE A 38 6.62 -1.15 4.56
N ALA A 39 6.29 -1.75 5.71
CA ALA A 39 4.93 -2.17 6.02
C ALA A 39 3.94 -1.00 5.89
N MET A 40 4.24 0.13 6.54
CA MET A 40 3.39 1.31 6.49
C MET A 40 3.27 1.93 5.09
N THR A 41 4.33 1.94 4.28
CA THR A 41 4.27 2.34 2.87
C THR A 41 3.33 1.44 2.09
N MET A 42 3.47 0.11 2.21
CA MET A 42 2.59 -0.82 1.49
C MET A 42 1.13 -0.68 1.91
N LEU A 43 0.87 -0.50 3.21
CA LEU A 43 -0.47 -0.28 3.71
C LEU A 43 -1.07 1.02 3.16
N ASN A 44 -0.34 2.12 3.17
CA ASN A 44 -0.79 3.40 2.63
C ASN A 44 -1.11 3.32 1.13
N GLU A 45 -0.27 2.65 0.35
CA GLU A 45 -0.51 2.45 -1.08
C GLU A 45 -1.76 1.58 -1.33
N PHE A 46 -1.96 0.54 -0.52
CA PHE A 46 -3.16 -0.28 -0.58
C PHE A 46 -4.42 0.50 -0.18
N GLU A 47 -4.37 1.30 0.90
CA GLU A 47 -5.48 2.12 1.35
C GLU A 47 -5.88 3.16 0.30
N THR A 48 -4.89 3.82 -0.32
CA THR A 48 -5.09 4.79 -1.41
C THR A 48 -5.76 4.12 -2.61
N PHE A 49 -5.26 2.95 -3.02
CA PHE A 49 -5.88 2.14 -4.07
C PHE A 49 -7.31 1.73 -3.72
N TYR A 50 -7.53 1.23 -2.50
CA TYR A 50 -8.82 0.72 -2.06
C TYR A 50 -9.87 1.83 -1.95
N PHE A 51 -9.47 3.01 -1.50
CA PHE A 51 -10.32 4.20 -1.50
C PHE A 51 -10.79 4.56 -2.92
N ALA A 52 -9.87 4.58 -3.89
CA ALA A 52 -10.23 4.80 -5.29
C ALA A 52 -11.17 3.71 -5.82
N MET A 53 -10.91 2.44 -5.48
CA MET A 53 -11.74 1.30 -5.89
C MET A 53 -13.17 1.34 -5.35
N ARG A 54 -13.38 1.95 -4.18
CA ARG A 54 -14.72 2.16 -3.60
C ARG A 54 -15.44 3.36 -4.22
N THR A 55 -14.70 4.35 -4.68
CA THR A 55 -15.26 5.61 -5.20
C THR A 55 -15.62 5.52 -6.68
N ILE A 56 -14.78 4.88 -7.49
CA ILE A 56 -14.97 4.77 -8.95
C ILE A 56 -16.34 4.18 -9.34
N PRO A 57 -16.87 3.11 -8.70
CA PRO A 57 -18.19 2.58 -9.03
C PRO A 57 -19.33 3.58 -8.83
N GLN A 58 -19.25 4.40 -7.77
CA GLN A 58 -20.27 5.42 -7.50
C GLN A 58 -20.23 6.53 -8.56
N GLN A 59 -19.03 6.94 -8.98
CA GLN A 59 -18.84 7.91 -10.05
C GLN A 59 -19.32 7.36 -11.41
N ALA A 60 -19.01 6.10 -11.72
CA ALA A 60 -19.44 5.46 -12.96
C ALA A 60 -20.97 5.35 -13.03
N LYS A 61 -21.62 5.03 -11.91
CA LYS A 61 -23.08 5.03 -11.78
C LYS A 61 -23.66 6.42 -12.04
N ALA A 62 -23.13 7.45 -11.39
CA ALA A 62 -23.61 8.82 -11.58
C ALA A 62 -23.47 9.26 -13.05
N ALA A 63 -22.32 8.99 -13.68
CA ALA A 63 -22.11 9.29 -15.10
C ALA A 63 -23.10 8.56 -16.01
N PHE A 64 -23.43 7.30 -15.69
CA PHE A 64 -24.47 6.56 -16.42
C PHE A 64 -25.86 7.19 -16.22
N GLU A 65 -26.22 7.57 -15.00
CA GLU A 65 -27.50 8.21 -14.69
C GLU A 65 -27.67 9.57 -15.40
N ASP A 66 -26.56 10.29 -15.62
CA ASP A 66 -26.50 11.57 -16.34
C ASP A 66 -26.38 11.44 -17.87
N ALA A 67 -26.50 10.22 -18.41
CA ALA A 67 -26.30 9.92 -19.84
C ALA A 67 -24.90 10.27 -20.39
N ASN A 68 -23.90 10.41 -19.51
CA ASN A 68 -22.49 10.56 -19.88
C ASN A 68 -21.83 9.18 -20.05
N TRP A 69 -22.20 8.51 -21.13
CA TRP A 69 -21.76 7.13 -21.42
C TRP A 69 -20.25 6.99 -21.57
N ALA A 70 -19.59 8.02 -22.13
CA ALA A 70 -18.15 8.02 -22.32
C ALA A 70 -17.41 7.97 -20.97
N GLU A 71 -17.84 8.79 -20.01
CA GLU A 71 -17.25 8.80 -18.67
C GLU A 71 -17.54 7.50 -17.90
N ALA A 72 -18.77 6.98 -17.99
CA ALA A 72 -19.13 5.71 -17.34
C ALA A 72 -18.25 4.54 -17.83
N LEU A 73 -18.00 4.46 -19.13
CA LEU A 73 -17.11 3.46 -19.73
C LEU A 73 -15.64 3.69 -19.35
N TYR A 74 -15.17 4.94 -19.40
CA TYR A 74 -13.82 5.29 -18.98
C TYR A 74 -13.53 4.85 -17.54
N LEU A 75 -14.43 5.18 -16.60
CA LEU A 75 -14.30 4.82 -15.18
C LEU A 75 -14.33 3.30 -14.97
N SER A 76 -15.18 2.59 -15.71
CA SER A 76 -15.25 1.13 -15.67
C SER A 76 -13.95 0.47 -16.14
N HIS A 77 -13.38 0.93 -17.26
CA HIS A 77 -12.08 0.45 -17.75
C HIS A 77 -10.92 0.83 -16.83
N LYS A 78 -10.93 2.06 -16.30
CA LYS A 78 -9.95 2.52 -15.32
C LYS A 78 -9.91 1.59 -14.12
N ARG A 79 -11.06 1.14 -13.61
CA ARG A 79 -11.16 0.20 -12.50
C ARG A 79 -10.51 -1.14 -12.80
N LEU A 80 -10.79 -1.75 -13.95
CA LEU A 80 -10.35 -3.12 -14.30
C LEU A 80 -8.83 -3.31 -14.22
N GLY A 81 -8.06 -2.31 -14.65
CA GLY A 81 -6.59 -2.38 -14.61
C GLY A 81 -5.94 -1.67 -13.41
N SER A 82 -6.71 -1.15 -12.46
CA SER A 82 -6.18 -0.30 -11.40
C SER A 82 -5.24 -1.04 -10.46
N TYR A 83 -5.60 -2.26 -10.02
CA TYR A 83 -4.80 -3.03 -9.08
C TYR A 83 -3.42 -3.38 -9.63
N SER A 84 -3.37 -3.92 -10.86
CA SER A 84 -2.10 -4.31 -11.49
C SER A 84 -1.18 -3.11 -11.69
N ARG A 85 -1.72 -1.96 -12.12
CA ARG A 85 -0.94 -0.71 -12.24
C ARG A 85 -0.42 -0.23 -10.89
N THR A 86 -1.24 -0.25 -9.84
CA THR A 86 -0.79 0.11 -8.49
C THR A 86 0.37 -0.79 -8.05
N VAL A 87 0.20 -2.12 -8.12
CA VAL A 87 1.25 -3.07 -7.71
C VAL A 87 2.54 -2.85 -8.50
N GLN A 88 2.46 -2.65 -9.81
CA GLN A 88 3.63 -2.36 -10.66
C GLN A 88 4.33 -1.07 -10.25
N GLN A 89 3.58 0.01 -10.01
CA GLN A 89 4.13 1.29 -9.60
C GLN A 89 4.81 1.20 -8.23
N VAL A 90 4.16 0.53 -7.26
CA VAL A 90 4.72 0.31 -5.92
C VAL A 90 6.00 -0.51 -6.02
N ALA A 91 6.02 -1.59 -6.81
CA ALA A 91 7.22 -2.41 -6.98
C ALA A 91 8.39 -1.61 -7.57
N VAL A 92 8.15 -0.80 -8.61
CA VAL A 92 9.18 0.06 -9.21
C VAL A 92 9.72 1.07 -8.19
N ARG A 93 8.84 1.74 -7.44
CA ARG A 93 9.24 2.75 -6.45
C ARG A 93 9.94 2.12 -5.25
N LEU A 94 9.50 0.95 -4.78
CA LEU A 94 10.17 0.21 -3.71
C LEU A 94 11.58 -0.21 -4.13
N ASN A 95 11.75 -0.77 -5.34
CA ASN A 95 13.07 -1.15 -5.85
C ASN A 95 14.00 0.07 -6.02
N ALA A 96 13.47 1.22 -6.44
CA ALA A 96 14.26 2.44 -6.54
C ALA A 96 14.68 2.98 -5.16
N THR A 97 13.83 2.81 -4.15
CA THR A 97 14.09 3.28 -2.78
C THR A 97 15.00 2.32 -2.01
N LEU A 98 14.81 1.01 -2.22
CA LEU A 98 15.41 -0.09 -1.48
C LEU A 98 15.88 -1.18 -2.46
N PRO A 99 16.98 -0.96 -3.21
CA PRO A 99 17.42 -1.85 -4.28
C PRO A 99 17.70 -3.28 -3.80
N ASP A 100 18.19 -3.43 -2.57
CA ASP A 100 18.59 -4.73 -2.02
C ASP A 100 17.43 -5.49 -1.34
N LEU A 101 16.20 -4.95 -1.36
CA LEU A 101 15.08 -5.51 -0.61
C LEU A 101 14.73 -6.94 -1.06
N THR A 102 14.83 -7.24 -2.35
CA THR A 102 14.51 -8.57 -2.91
C THR A 102 15.49 -9.66 -2.48
N GLU A 103 16.67 -9.28 -2.00
CA GLU A 103 17.72 -10.20 -1.55
C GLU A 103 17.68 -10.41 -0.03
N GLN A 104 16.90 -9.60 0.70
CA GLN A 104 16.84 -9.60 2.16
C GLN A 104 15.60 -10.36 2.68
N ASN A 105 15.62 -11.68 2.55
CA ASN A 105 14.53 -12.56 3.00
C ASN A 105 14.16 -12.36 4.49
N ASP A 106 15.15 -12.14 5.37
CA ASP A 106 14.92 -11.92 6.79
C ASP A 106 14.23 -10.58 7.07
N LEU A 107 14.57 -9.52 6.33
CA LEU A 107 13.89 -8.23 6.43
C LEU A 107 12.44 -8.36 5.96
N TRP A 108 12.21 -9.06 4.85
CA TRP A 108 10.85 -9.30 4.35
C TRP A 108 10.00 -10.11 5.33
N ALA A 109 10.57 -11.13 5.98
CA ALA A 109 9.90 -11.88 7.02
C ALA A 109 9.43 -10.97 8.19
N ARG A 110 10.26 -9.98 8.59
CA ARG A 110 9.88 -8.99 9.60
C ARG A 110 8.74 -8.08 9.14
N VAL A 111 8.75 -7.65 7.87
CA VAL A 111 7.65 -6.88 7.28
C VAL A 111 6.33 -7.67 7.36
N VAL A 112 6.34 -8.93 6.96
CA VAL A 112 5.15 -9.79 6.95
C VAL A 112 4.58 -10.01 8.36
N GLN A 113 5.43 -10.14 9.39
CA GLN A 113 4.99 -10.32 10.78
C GLN A 113 4.24 -9.11 11.38
N LEU A 114 4.34 -7.93 10.76
CA LEU A 114 3.65 -6.72 11.23
C LEU A 114 2.16 -6.68 10.89
N PHE A 115 1.69 -7.54 9.98
CA PHE A 115 0.28 -7.64 9.60
C PHE A 115 -0.37 -8.86 10.24
#